data_AF-A0A7Y2EVM3-F1
#
_entry.id   AF-A0A7Y2EVM3-F1
#
_cell.length_a   1.000
_cell.length_b   1.000
_cell.length_c   1.000
_cell.angle_alpha   90.00
_cell.angle_beta   90.00
_cell.angle_gamma   90.00
#
_symmetry.space_group_name_H-M   'P 1'
#
loop_
_entity.id
_entity.type
_entity.pdbx_description
1 polymer ?
#
loop_
_entity_poly.entity_id
_entity_poly.type
_entity_poly.pdbx_seq_one_letter_code
_entity_poly.pdbx_strand_id
1 'polypeptide(L)'
;ATARSGIWPLVIALGATTVTLGLVTTRAFFVVGLLVLIVGAIEWLIQGWSERASADQAFNADVRDVMADPLELPVIAAVGAAVVVYAFSRVMLGLPSKSATVVAFAVVAALVLAGGTLIGLRRGVSKVAMTGAFSVAGVALIAVGAFAGLNGEREIEEHHSTAYIAEENECGTEETEADEKASQTVAAKSNLTAELIFDGSTLRAEAVGYEGRFDTLTLPRSNPHNVLFRNESDHHARLVIELHPDEDAEPAAPERICTALVDEGGVQLLTIEFDRPSIAVQSGYQFTVPGSDASLEVVVP
;
A
#
# COMPACT_ATOMS: atom_id res chain seq x y z
N ALA A 1 -44.13 33.11 19.00
CA ALA A 1 -43.11 32.97 17.95
C ALA A 1 -43.37 31.65 17.23
N THR A 2 -43.71 31.69 15.94
CA THR A 2 -43.79 30.47 15.13
C THR A 2 -42.37 29.99 14.85
N ALA A 3 -42.01 28.81 15.33
CA ALA A 3 -40.71 28.19 15.04
C ALA A 3 -40.55 28.10 13.50
N ARG A 4 -39.42 28.58 12.99
CA ARG A 4 -39.09 28.49 11.56
C ARG A 4 -38.83 27.00 11.27
N SER A 5 -39.35 26.46 10.16
CA SER A 5 -39.16 25.04 9.85
C SER A 5 -37.68 24.78 9.49
N GLY A 6 -36.91 24.22 10.42
CA GLY A 6 -35.55 23.76 10.19
C GLY A 6 -35.52 22.33 9.65
N ILE A 7 -34.63 22.05 8.69
CA ILE A 7 -34.42 20.70 8.14
C ILE A 7 -33.57 19.81 9.07
N TRP A 8 -32.88 20.39 10.04
CA TRP A 8 -31.90 19.70 10.88
C TRP A 8 -32.46 18.57 11.76
N PRO A 9 -33.67 18.63 12.34
CA PRO A 9 -34.27 17.48 13.02
C PRO A 9 -34.38 16.25 12.11
N LEU A 10 -34.65 16.46 10.81
CA LEU A 10 -34.73 15.38 9.83
C LEU A 10 -33.34 14.83 9.50
N VAL A 11 -32.34 15.70 9.36
CA VAL A 11 -30.93 15.30 9.17
C VAL A 11 -30.42 14.47 10.35
N ILE A 12 -30.74 14.87 11.58
CA ILE A 12 -30.40 14.11 12.79
C ILE A 12 -31.11 12.76 12.80
N ALA A 13 -32.41 12.69 12.45
CA ALA A 13 -33.12 11.42 12.36
C ALA A 13 -32.51 10.46 11.31
N LEU A 14 -32.11 10.99 10.15
CA LEU A 14 -31.39 10.25 9.11
C LEU A 14 -30.03 9.74 9.62
N GLY A 15 -29.26 10.61 10.29
CA GLY A 15 -28.00 10.26 10.92
C GLY A 15 -28.17 9.14 11.95
N ALA A 16 -29.15 9.25 12.84
CA ALA A 16 -29.45 8.25 13.86
C ALA A 16 -29.78 6.89 13.24
N THR A 17 -30.61 6.90 12.19
CA THR A 17 -31.00 5.69 11.47
C THR A 17 -29.81 5.06 10.73
N THR A 18 -28.91 5.88 10.21
CA THR A 18 -27.69 5.41 9.53
C THR A 18 -26.70 4.81 10.54
N VAL A 19 -26.56 5.41 11.74
CA VAL A 19 -25.76 4.85 12.83
C VAL A 19 -26.30 3.50 13.27
N THR A 20 -27.61 3.38 13.50
CA THR A 20 -28.20 2.10 13.92
C THR A 20 -28.04 1.03 12.84
N LEU A 21 -28.15 1.39 11.56
CA LEU A 21 -27.83 0.50 10.44
C LEU A 21 -26.35 0.08 10.44
N GLY A 22 -25.44 1.02 10.71
CA GLY A 22 -24.01 0.78 10.76
C GLY A 22 -23.56 -0.13 11.91
N LEU A 23 -24.27 -0.12 13.04
CA LEU A 23 -24.03 -1.06 14.14
C LEU A 23 -24.27 -2.52 13.74
N VAL A 24 -25.10 -2.76 12.74
CA VAL A 24 -25.49 -4.11 12.28
C VAL A 24 -24.75 -4.53 11.02
N THR A 25 -24.36 -3.58 10.16
CA THR A 25 -23.84 -3.86 8.82
C THR A 25 -22.31 -3.75 8.74
N THR A 26 -21.80 -2.51 8.64
CA THR A 26 -20.38 -2.25 8.48
C THR A 26 -19.96 -1.01 9.27
N ARG A 27 -18.69 -0.99 9.71
CA ARG A 27 -18.08 0.16 10.38
C ARG A 27 -18.20 1.46 9.55
N ALA A 28 -18.19 1.35 8.22
CA ALA A 28 -18.30 2.52 7.34
C ALA A 28 -19.63 3.26 7.51
N PHE A 29 -20.77 2.54 7.49
CA PHE A 29 -22.09 3.15 7.71
C PHE A 29 -22.19 3.78 9.10
N PHE A 30 -21.58 3.15 10.12
CA PHE A 30 -21.57 3.69 11.47
C PHE A 30 -20.85 5.04 11.55
N VAL A 31 -19.64 5.13 10.97
CA VAL A 31 -18.85 6.37 10.97
C VAL A 31 -19.55 7.47 10.18
N VAL A 32 -20.10 7.16 9.00
CA VAL A 32 -20.83 8.14 8.18
C VAL A 32 -22.06 8.66 8.93
N GLY A 33 -22.87 7.76 9.51
CA GLY A 33 -24.04 8.16 10.29
C GLY A 33 -23.67 9.04 11.48
N LEU A 34 -22.57 8.73 12.17
CA LEU A 34 -22.09 9.48 13.32
C LEU A 34 -21.67 10.91 12.92
N LEU A 35 -20.98 11.06 11.78
CA LEU A 35 -20.62 12.38 11.26
C LEU A 35 -21.86 13.22 10.91
N VAL A 36 -22.84 12.62 10.23
CA VAL A 36 -24.12 13.30 9.91
C VAL A 36 -24.85 13.73 11.18
N LEU A 37 -24.86 12.90 12.22
CA LEU A 37 -25.43 13.24 13.52
C LEU A 37 -24.73 14.43 14.17
N ILE A 38 -23.39 14.42 14.21
CA ILE A 38 -22.60 15.48 14.85
C ILE A 38 -22.85 16.81 14.12
N VAL A 39 -22.74 16.83 12.79
CA VAL A 39 -22.99 18.03 12.00
C VAL A 39 -24.42 18.52 12.18
N GLY A 40 -25.41 17.63 12.05
CA GLY A 40 -26.81 17.98 12.24
C GLY A 40 -27.10 18.53 13.63
N ALA A 41 -26.49 17.98 14.69
CA ALA A 41 -26.67 18.44 16.06
C ALA A 41 -26.05 19.83 16.29
N ILE A 42 -24.84 20.08 15.78
CA ILE A 42 -24.18 21.39 15.87
C ILE A 42 -25.02 22.45 15.18
N GLU A 43 -25.45 22.18 13.95
CA GLU A 43 -26.25 23.10 13.15
C GLU A 43 -27.62 23.37 13.74
N TRP A 44 -28.26 22.33 14.29
CA TRP A 44 -29.52 22.49 15.00
C TRP A 44 -29.38 23.35 16.27
N LEU A 45 -28.25 23.22 16.97
CA LEU A 45 -27.94 24.01 18.16
C LEU A 45 -27.64 25.46 17.81
N ILE A 46 -26.87 25.72 16.76
CA ILE A 46 -26.61 27.07 16.22
C ILE A 46 -27.93 27.71 15.78
N GLN A 47 -28.78 26.98 15.05
CA GLN A 47 -30.10 27.47 14.67
C GLN A 47 -30.93 27.84 15.91
N GLY A 48 -31.05 26.93 16.88
CA GLY A 48 -31.84 27.16 18.09
C GLY A 48 -31.31 28.31 18.97
N TRP A 49 -30.01 28.53 19.00
CA TRP A 49 -29.38 29.67 19.66
C TRP A 49 -29.67 30.98 18.91
N SER A 50 -29.46 31.02 17.59
CA SER A 50 -29.67 32.21 16.77
C SER A 50 -31.12 32.69 16.79
N GLU A 51 -32.09 31.78 16.74
CA GLU A 51 -33.52 32.10 16.81
C GLU A 51 -33.93 32.73 18.16
N ARG A 52 -33.10 32.60 19.19
CA ARG A 52 -33.34 33.15 20.54
C ARG A 52 -32.47 34.37 20.86
N ALA A 53 -31.63 34.85 19.95
CA ALA A 53 -30.68 35.93 20.21
C ALA A 53 -31.37 37.29 20.46
N SER A 54 -32.47 37.58 19.76
CA SER A 54 -33.27 38.80 19.90
C SER A 54 -34.76 38.53 19.60
N ALA A 55 -35.62 39.50 19.94
CA ALA A 55 -37.02 39.52 19.53
C ALA A 55 -37.20 39.89 18.04
N ASP A 56 -36.16 40.46 17.41
CA ASP A 56 -36.15 40.78 15.97
C ASP A 56 -35.59 39.62 15.14
N GLN A 57 -36.39 39.16 14.18
CA GLN A 57 -36.05 38.04 13.30
C GLN A 57 -35.00 38.39 12.24
N ALA A 58 -34.91 39.66 11.83
CA ALA A 58 -33.90 40.10 10.88
C ALA A 58 -32.50 40.06 11.52
N PHE A 59 -32.40 40.57 12.75
CA PHE A 59 -31.19 40.49 13.56
C PHE A 59 -30.73 39.05 13.82
N ASN A 60 -31.67 38.15 14.15
CA ASN A 60 -31.33 36.74 14.42
C ASN A 60 -30.75 36.01 13.19
N ALA A 61 -31.22 36.36 11.98
CA ALA A 61 -30.68 35.81 10.75
C ALA A 61 -29.24 36.30 10.49
N ASP A 62 -29.00 37.59 10.67
CA ASP A 62 -27.69 38.22 10.47
C ASP A 62 -26.64 37.67 11.44
N VAL A 63 -27.01 37.45 12.71
CA VAL A 63 -26.15 36.85 13.73
C VAL A 63 -25.74 35.42 13.37
N ARG A 64 -26.64 34.63 12.77
CA ARG A 64 -26.32 33.28 12.29
C ARG A 64 -25.32 33.35 11.15
N ASP A 65 -25.54 34.22 10.16
CA ASP A 65 -24.67 34.29 8.99
C ASP A 65 -23.25 34.73 9.36
N VAL A 66 -23.11 35.70 10.28
CA VAL A 66 -21.78 36.15 10.77
C VAL A 66 -21.01 35.04 11.51
N MET A 67 -21.70 34.18 12.26
CA MET A 67 -21.04 33.11 13.03
C MET A 67 -20.83 31.83 12.23
N ALA A 68 -21.78 31.47 11.38
CA ALA A 68 -21.83 30.16 10.75
C ALA A 68 -21.16 30.15 9.37
N ASP A 69 -21.40 31.16 8.53
CA ASP A 69 -20.85 31.21 7.16
C ASP A 69 -19.31 31.14 7.08
N PRO A 70 -18.51 31.73 8.01
CA PRO A 70 -17.05 31.64 7.97
C PRO A 70 -16.51 30.21 8.12
N LEU A 71 -17.25 29.33 8.81
CA LEU A 71 -16.83 27.95 9.07
C LEU A 71 -17.57 26.97 8.16
N GLU A 72 -18.85 27.18 7.88
CA GLU A 72 -19.67 26.30 7.05
C GLU A 72 -19.10 26.18 5.63
N LEU A 73 -18.71 27.29 4.99
CA LEU A 73 -18.22 27.27 3.61
C LEU A 73 -16.90 26.47 3.45
N PRO A 74 -15.85 26.70 4.27
CA PRO A 74 -14.64 25.87 4.22
C PRO A 74 -14.90 24.40 4.57
N VAL A 75 -15.74 24.12 5.56
CA VAL A 75 -16.03 22.75 5.98
C VAL A 75 -16.80 21.99 4.90
N ILE A 76 -17.83 22.58 4.31
CA ILE A 76 -18.59 21.98 3.20
C ILE A 76 -17.67 21.76 2.00
N ALA A 77 -16.80 22.72 1.67
CA ALA A 77 -15.82 22.57 0.60
C ALA A 77 -14.84 21.41 0.88
N ALA A 78 -14.34 21.28 2.10
CA ALA A 78 -13.45 20.20 2.50
C ALA A 78 -14.14 18.82 2.44
N VAL A 79 -15.37 18.72 2.93
CA VAL A 79 -16.17 17.49 2.86
C VAL A 79 -16.45 17.13 1.40
N GLY A 80 -16.86 18.11 0.58
CA GLY A 80 -17.09 17.92 -0.86
C GLY A 80 -15.83 17.43 -1.57
N ALA A 81 -14.67 18.02 -1.27
CA ALA A 81 -13.39 17.58 -1.82
C ALA A 81 -13.04 16.15 -1.37
N ALA A 82 -13.26 15.82 -0.10
CA ALA A 82 -13.02 14.46 0.42
C ALA A 82 -13.90 13.42 -0.29
N VAL A 83 -15.18 13.73 -0.53
CA VAL A 83 -16.10 12.86 -1.30
C VAL A 83 -15.60 12.66 -2.73
N VAL A 84 -15.16 13.73 -3.40
CA VAL A 84 -14.60 13.65 -4.75
C VAL A 84 -13.33 12.79 -4.79
N VAL A 85 -12.40 12.99 -3.84
CA VAL A 85 -11.17 12.20 -3.73
C VAL A 85 -11.49 10.72 -3.47
N TYR A 86 -12.42 10.45 -2.56
CA TYR A 86 -12.84 9.08 -2.27
C TYR A 86 -13.50 8.40 -3.49
N ALA A 87 -14.41 9.10 -4.18
CA ALA A 87 -15.04 8.58 -5.40
C ALA A 87 -13.98 8.27 -6.47
N PHE A 88 -13.03 9.19 -6.68
CA PHE A 88 -11.92 9.00 -7.62
C PHE A 88 -11.06 7.79 -7.25
N SER A 89 -10.75 7.60 -5.96
CA SER A 89 -10.04 6.42 -5.45
C SER A 89 -10.77 5.12 -5.84
N ARG A 90 -12.09 5.05 -5.64
CA ARG A 90 -12.90 3.88 -6.04
C ARG A 90 -12.90 3.65 -7.56
N VAL A 91 -12.99 4.71 -8.36
CA VAL A 91 -12.91 4.60 -9.83
C VAL A 91 -11.56 4.02 -10.25
N MET A 92 -10.46 4.48 -9.66
CA MET A 92 -9.12 4.00 -9.97
C MET A 92 -8.93 2.53 -9.59
N LEU A 93 -9.52 2.09 -8.47
CA LEU A 93 -9.46 0.70 -8.00
C LEU A 93 -10.31 -0.25 -8.85
N GLY A 94 -11.43 0.20 -9.40
CA GLY A 94 -12.32 -0.63 -10.22
C GLY A 94 -11.89 -0.81 -11.68
N LEU A 95 -10.77 -0.21 -12.11
CA LEU A 95 -10.27 -0.36 -13.48
C LEU A 95 -9.38 -1.61 -13.59
N PRO A 96 -9.55 -2.44 -14.65
CA PRO A 96 -9.05 -3.81 -14.68
C PRO A 96 -7.54 -3.94 -14.95
N SER A 97 -6.89 -2.94 -15.53
CA SER A 97 -5.46 -3.03 -15.86
C SER A 97 -4.77 -1.67 -15.85
N LYS A 98 -3.44 -1.66 -15.67
CA LYS A 98 -2.63 -0.43 -15.71
C LYS A 98 -2.86 0.34 -17.02
N SER A 99 -2.92 -0.36 -18.16
CA SER A 99 -3.17 0.25 -19.47
C SER A 99 -4.59 0.80 -19.58
N ALA A 100 -5.61 0.10 -19.07
CA ALA A 100 -6.98 0.59 -19.03
C ALA A 100 -7.10 1.86 -18.19
N THR A 101 -6.40 1.93 -17.05
CA THR A 101 -6.38 3.12 -16.19
C THR A 101 -5.77 4.33 -16.89
N VAL A 102 -4.62 4.14 -17.55
CA VAL A 102 -3.98 5.22 -18.32
C VAL A 102 -4.89 5.72 -19.44
N VAL A 103 -5.48 4.81 -20.21
CA VAL A 103 -6.36 5.17 -21.33
C VAL A 103 -7.63 5.87 -20.83
N ALA A 104 -8.28 5.34 -19.79
CA ALA A 104 -9.50 5.92 -19.24
C ALA A 104 -9.28 7.36 -18.75
N PHE A 105 -8.21 7.60 -17.98
CA PHE A 105 -7.91 8.94 -17.49
C PHE A 105 -7.45 9.89 -18.60
N ALA A 106 -6.72 9.41 -19.61
CA ALA A 106 -6.36 10.22 -20.76
C ALA A 106 -7.60 10.69 -21.54
N VAL A 107 -8.57 9.80 -21.75
CA VAL A 107 -9.85 10.14 -22.42
C VAL A 107 -10.64 11.14 -21.59
N VAL A 108 -10.81 10.91 -20.29
CA VAL A 108 -11.54 11.85 -19.41
C VAL A 108 -10.84 13.21 -19.38
N ALA A 109 -9.51 13.25 -19.25
CA ALA A 109 -8.74 14.49 -19.27
C ALA A 109 -8.92 15.23 -20.59
N ALA A 110 -8.89 14.53 -21.72
CA ALA A 110 -9.12 15.12 -23.04
C ALA A 110 -10.55 15.70 -23.16
N LEU A 111 -11.56 15.00 -22.64
CA LEU A 111 -12.95 15.48 -22.62
C LEU A 111 -13.12 16.72 -21.73
N VAL A 112 -12.51 16.73 -20.54
CA VAL A 112 -12.53 17.87 -19.63
C VAL A 112 -11.82 19.07 -20.26
N LEU A 113 -10.65 18.85 -20.89
CA LEU A 113 -9.92 19.89 -21.60
C LEU A 113 -10.72 20.45 -22.77
N ALA A 114 -11.32 19.59 -23.59
CA ALA A 114 -12.15 19.99 -24.73
C ALA A 114 -13.39 20.78 -24.27
N GLY A 115 -14.12 20.25 -23.27
CA GLY A 115 -15.29 20.92 -22.70
C GLY A 115 -14.94 22.26 -22.05
N GLY A 116 -13.86 22.31 -21.27
CA GLY A 116 -13.35 23.54 -20.67
C GLY A 116 -12.93 24.58 -21.71
N THR A 117 -12.29 24.15 -22.80
CA THR A 117 -11.90 25.04 -23.91
C THR A 117 -13.14 25.59 -24.62
N LEU A 118 -14.15 24.77 -24.89
CA LEU A 118 -15.41 25.21 -25.51
C LEU A 118 -16.17 26.22 -24.63
N ILE A 119 -16.21 25.99 -23.31
CA ILE A 119 -16.80 26.91 -22.35
C ILE A 119 -15.99 28.21 -22.30
N GLY A 120 -14.66 28.13 -22.26
CA GLY A 120 -13.77 29.29 -22.21
C GLY A 120 -13.83 30.18 -23.45
N LEU A 121 -14.07 29.60 -24.62
CA LEU A 121 -14.26 30.34 -25.88
C LEU A 121 -15.63 31.03 -25.97
N ARG A 122 -16.63 30.58 -25.20
CA ARG A 122 -17.96 31.21 -25.16
C ARG A 122 -18.02 32.33 -24.13
N ARG A 123 -17.99 33.58 -24.61
CA ARG A 123 -18.29 34.76 -23.78
C ARG A 123 -19.79 34.82 -23.46
N GLY A 124 -20.19 34.38 -22.27
CA GLY A 124 -21.56 34.54 -21.77
C GLY A 124 -22.24 33.29 -21.22
N VAL A 125 -21.50 32.27 -20.80
CA VAL A 125 -22.10 31.11 -20.11
C VAL A 125 -22.74 31.57 -18.81
N SER A 126 -24.03 31.25 -18.62
CA SER A 126 -24.76 31.65 -17.41
C SER A 126 -24.24 30.89 -16.19
N LYS A 127 -24.29 31.53 -15.01
CA LYS A 127 -23.90 30.88 -13.74
C LYS A 127 -24.66 29.58 -13.53
N VAL A 128 -25.96 29.55 -13.88
CA VAL A 128 -26.83 28.37 -13.77
C VAL A 128 -26.36 27.22 -14.67
N ALA A 129 -25.95 27.52 -15.91
CA ALA A 129 -25.43 26.50 -16.82
C ALA A 129 -24.12 25.91 -16.30
N MET A 130 -23.24 26.76 -15.76
CA MET A 130 -21.94 26.34 -15.22
C MET A 130 -22.11 25.51 -13.95
N THR A 131 -22.92 25.96 -12.99
CA THR A 131 -23.23 25.18 -11.79
C THR A 131 -23.91 23.87 -12.15
N GLY A 132 -24.85 23.88 -13.10
CA GLY A 132 -25.51 22.66 -13.58
C GLY A 132 -24.53 21.64 -14.15
N ALA A 133 -23.60 22.07 -15.00
CA ALA A 133 -22.59 21.19 -15.58
C ALA A 133 -21.68 20.56 -14.51
N PHE A 134 -21.17 21.34 -13.56
CA PHE A 134 -20.33 20.82 -12.49
C PHE A 134 -21.09 19.88 -11.54
N SER A 135 -22.34 20.19 -11.21
CA SER A 135 -23.18 19.31 -10.39
C SER A 135 -23.42 17.96 -11.06
N VAL A 136 -23.73 17.96 -12.37
CA VAL A 136 -23.91 16.71 -13.13
C VAL A 136 -22.60 15.91 -13.17
N ALA A 137 -21.47 16.56 -13.43
CA ALA A 137 -20.16 15.90 -13.42
C ALA A 137 -19.83 15.29 -12.05
N GLY A 138 -20.11 16.02 -10.96
CA GLY A 138 -19.91 15.53 -9.60
C GLY A 138 -20.79 14.31 -9.27
N VAL A 139 -22.07 14.36 -9.61
CA VAL A 139 -22.99 13.22 -9.42
C VAL A 139 -22.55 12.02 -10.25
N ALA A 140 -22.15 12.23 -11.51
CA ALA A 140 -21.63 11.17 -12.37
C ALA A 140 -20.37 10.52 -11.77
N LEU A 141 -19.42 11.31 -11.25
CA LEU A 141 -18.23 10.79 -10.59
C LEU A 141 -18.58 9.94 -9.37
N ILE A 142 -19.48 10.42 -8.51
CA ILE A 142 -19.91 9.69 -7.31
C ILE A 142 -20.61 8.38 -7.69
N ALA A 143 -21.50 8.41 -8.69
CA ALA A 143 -22.20 7.21 -9.16
C ALA A 143 -21.24 6.17 -9.74
N VAL A 144 -20.27 6.60 -10.57
CA VAL A 144 -19.26 5.71 -11.15
C VAL A 144 -18.34 5.16 -10.05
N GLY A 145 -17.92 5.98 -9.09
CA GLY A 145 -17.12 5.53 -7.95
C GLY A 145 -17.86 4.54 -7.04
N ALA A 146 -19.15 4.77 -6.78
CA ALA A 146 -19.97 3.83 -6.03
C ALA A 146 -20.14 2.49 -6.78
N PHE A 147 -20.41 2.53 -8.08
CA PHE A 147 -20.52 1.33 -8.91
C PHE A 147 -19.20 0.55 -8.99
N ALA A 148 -18.09 1.24 -9.24
CA ALA A 148 -16.75 0.65 -9.21
C ALA A 148 -16.46 0.04 -7.84
N GLY A 149 -16.90 0.69 -6.77
CA GLY A 149 -16.75 0.19 -5.43
C GLY A 149 -17.57 -1.06 -5.11
N LEU A 150 -18.74 -1.25 -5.73
CA LEU A 150 -19.57 -2.43 -5.53
C LEU A 150 -19.09 -3.66 -6.32
N ASN A 151 -18.38 -3.44 -7.43
CA ASN A 151 -17.84 -4.51 -8.27
C ASN A 151 -16.57 -5.17 -7.72
N GLY A 152 -16.14 -4.81 -6.50
CA GLY A 152 -15.00 -5.39 -5.81
C GLY A 152 -13.66 -4.75 -6.16
N GLU A 153 -12.73 -4.78 -5.22
CA GLU A 153 -11.32 -4.49 -5.48
C GLU A 153 -10.76 -5.47 -6.51
N ARG A 154 -9.87 -4.99 -7.41
CA ARG A 154 -9.06 -5.90 -8.22
C ARG A 154 -8.25 -6.81 -7.30
N GLU A 155 -8.14 -8.09 -7.64
CA GLU A 155 -7.08 -8.94 -7.09
C GLU A 155 -5.75 -8.33 -7.54
N ILE A 156 -4.99 -7.85 -6.56
CA ILE A 156 -3.59 -7.49 -6.76
C ILE A 156 -2.86 -8.79 -6.51
N GLU A 157 -2.37 -9.43 -7.58
CA GLU A 157 -1.49 -10.59 -7.44
C GLU A 157 -0.39 -10.24 -6.45
N GLU A 158 -0.28 -11.02 -5.37
CA GLU A 158 0.80 -10.87 -4.41
C GLU A 158 2.08 -11.28 -5.12
N HIS A 159 2.98 -10.31 -5.32
CA HIS A 159 4.31 -10.61 -5.83
C HIS A 159 5.09 -11.32 -4.71
N HIS A 160 5.21 -12.64 -4.81
CA HIS A 160 6.00 -13.50 -3.95
C HIS A 160 7.45 -13.02 -4.02
N SER A 161 7.97 -12.57 -2.88
CA SER A 161 9.38 -12.19 -2.77
C SER A 161 10.23 -13.39 -2.39
N THR A 162 11.56 -13.25 -2.43
CA THR A 162 12.48 -14.28 -1.93
C THR A 162 12.26 -14.58 -0.44
N ALA A 163 11.72 -13.64 0.33
CA ALA A 163 11.33 -13.88 1.72
C ALA A 163 10.07 -14.74 1.81
N TYR A 164 9.10 -14.54 0.91
CA TYR A 164 7.87 -15.33 0.88
C TYR A 164 8.16 -16.80 0.54
N ILE A 165 8.94 -17.06 -0.51
CA ILE A 165 9.31 -18.44 -0.88
C ILE A 165 10.14 -19.12 0.21
N ALA A 166 10.87 -18.34 1.01
CA ALA A 166 11.63 -18.86 2.13
C ALA A 166 10.73 -19.28 3.31
N GLU A 167 9.67 -18.51 3.60
CA GLU A 167 8.65 -18.85 4.60
C GLU A 167 7.83 -20.10 4.20
N GLU A 168 7.47 -20.23 2.93
CA GLU A 168 6.73 -21.40 2.42
C GLU A 168 7.63 -22.64 2.17
N ASN A 169 8.92 -22.56 2.50
CA ASN A 169 9.91 -23.62 2.25
C ASN A 169 10.09 -24.00 0.77
N GLU A 170 9.84 -23.06 -0.14
CA GLU A 170 9.94 -23.22 -1.60
C GLU A 170 11.30 -22.81 -2.18
N CYS A 171 12.33 -22.69 -1.35
CA CYS A 171 13.73 -22.47 -1.75
C CYS A 171 14.37 -23.69 -2.46
N GLY A 172 13.64 -24.35 -3.36
CA GLY A 172 14.08 -25.50 -4.16
C GLY A 172 14.68 -25.10 -5.51
N THR A 173 14.61 -26.02 -6.47
CA THR A 173 15.07 -25.81 -7.86
C THR A 173 13.97 -25.28 -8.79
N GLU A 174 12.73 -25.22 -8.32
CA GLU A 174 11.59 -24.79 -9.13
C GLU A 174 11.56 -23.27 -9.28
N GLU A 175 11.21 -22.81 -10.49
CA GLU A 175 11.04 -21.39 -10.80
C GLU A 175 9.77 -20.88 -10.12
N THR A 176 9.94 -19.80 -9.37
CA THR A 176 8.88 -19.12 -8.62
C THR A 176 8.66 -17.73 -9.20
N GLU A 177 7.54 -17.13 -8.85
CA GLU A 177 7.21 -15.78 -9.31
C GLU A 177 8.21 -14.71 -8.77
N ALA A 178 8.90 -15.01 -7.67
CA ALA A 178 10.01 -14.21 -7.15
C ALA A 178 11.23 -14.14 -8.07
N ASP A 179 11.38 -15.12 -8.96
CA ASP A 179 12.50 -15.23 -9.89
C ASP A 179 12.25 -14.41 -11.18
N GLU A 180 10.98 -14.11 -11.49
CA GLU A 180 10.63 -13.35 -12.69
C GLU A 180 11.25 -11.94 -12.65
N LYS A 181 12.21 -11.71 -13.56
CA LYS A 181 12.94 -10.43 -13.67
C LYS A 181 13.72 -10.07 -12.40
N ALA A 182 14.13 -11.08 -11.63
CA ALA A 182 15.07 -10.87 -10.54
C ALA A 182 16.33 -10.14 -11.05
N SER A 183 16.83 -9.17 -10.27
CA SER A 183 18.05 -8.46 -10.65
C SER A 183 19.26 -9.38 -10.51
N GLN A 184 19.85 -9.77 -11.63
CA GLN A 184 21.05 -10.62 -11.67
C GLN A 184 22.35 -9.84 -11.81
N THR A 185 22.29 -8.52 -11.58
CA THR A 185 23.47 -7.67 -11.53
C THR A 185 23.47 -6.93 -10.20
N VAL A 186 24.59 -7.03 -9.49
CA VAL A 186 24.76 -6.45 -8.16
C VAL A 186 25.97 -5.53 -8.17
N ALA A 187 25.78 -4.28 -7.77
CA ALA A 187 26.84 -3.29 -7.63
C ALA A 187 27.21 -3.06 -6.14
N ALA A 188 27.24 -4.13 -5.34
CA ALA A 188 27.62 -4.06 -3.93
C ALA A 188 29.14 -4.03 -3.79
N LYS A 189 29.70 -2.85 -3.47
CA LYS A 189 31.16 -2.66 -3.28
C LYS A 189 31.58 -2.45 -1.84
N SER A 190 30.62 -2.27 -0.93
CA SER A 190 30.86 -1.96 0.49
C SER A 190 30.13 -2.98 1.36
N ASN A 191 30.79 -3.40 2.45
CA ASN A 191 30.26 -4.38 3.40
C ASN A 191 29.92 -5.74 2.76
N LEU A 192 30.75 -6.19 1.80
CA LEU A 192 30.70 -7.55 1.26
C LEU A 192 31.59 -8.45 2.11
N THR A 193 31.03 -9.52 2.66
CA THR A 193 31.77 -10.46 3.50
C THR A 193 32.52 -11.49 2.65
N ALA A 194 31.83 -12.09 1.67
CA ALA A 194 32.42 -13.05 0.75
C ALA A 194 31.61 -13.12 -0.56
N GLU A 195 32.27 -13.56 -1.62
CA GLU A 195 31.65 -13.99 -2.87
C GLU A 195 31.66 -15.52 -2.93
N LEU A 196 30.48 -16.12 -3.11
CA LEU A 196 30.26 -17.54 -3.25
C LEU A 196 30.04 -17.86 -4.73
N ILE A 197 30.94 -18.65 -5.30
CA ILE A 197 30.95 -19.00 -6.72
C ILE A 197 30.56 -20.47 -6.84
N PHE A 198 29.49 -20.74 -7.58
CA PHE A 198 29.02 -22.08 -7.89
C PHE A 198 29.34 -22.44 -9.34
N ASP A 199 30.07 -23.53 -9.56
CA ASP A 199 30.49 -24.00 -10.89
C ASP A 199 29.64 -25.17 -11.43
N GLY A 200 28.52 -25.47 -10.79
CA GLY A 200 27.67 -26.63 -11.11
C GLY A 200 27.98 -27.87 -10.26
N SER A 201 29.12 -27.93 -9.59
CA SER A 201 29.53 -29.10 -8.79
C SER A 201 30.02 -28.74 -7.39
N THR A 202 30.65 -27.58 -7.23
CA THR A 202 31.25 -27.14 -5.98
C THR A 202 30.91 -25.69 -5.72
N LEU A 203 30.74 -25.35 -4.44
CA LEU A 203 30.51 -23.99 -3.96
C LEU A 203 31.80 -23.51 -3.31
N ARG A 204 32.40 -22.44 -3.84
CA ARG A 204 33.67 -21.89 -3.36
C ARG A 204 33.47 -20.51 -2.80
N ALA A 205 34.10 -20.19 -1.68
CA ALA A 205 34.12 -18.85 -1.11
C ALA A 205 35.41 -18.11 -1.44
N GLU A 206 35.27 -16.87 -1.90
CA GLU A 206 36.33 -15.89 -2.04
C GLU A 206 36.07 -14.71 -1.10
N ALA A 207 36.98 -14.50 -0.14
CA ALA A 207 36.90 -13.35 0.76
C ALA A 207 37.56 -12.12 0.12
N VAL A 208 36.97 -10.94 0.32
CA VAL A 208 37.48 -9.70 -0.25
C VAL A 208 38.88 -9.40 0.28
N GLY A 209 39.88 -9.36 -0.61
CA GLY A 209 41.26 -9.02 -0.28
C GLY A 209 42.15 -10.19 0.14
N TYR A 210 41.75 -11.43 -0.09
CA TYR A 210 42.55 -12.63 0.17
C TYR A 210 42.55 -13.59 -1.04
N GLU A 211 43.73 -14.05 -1.47
CA GLU A 211 43.91 -14.90 -2.67
C GLU A 211 43.92 -16.41 -2.37
N GLY A 212 43.14 -16.87 -1.40
CA GLY A 212 43.09 -18.28 -1.01
C GLY A 212 41.67 -18.82 -0.91
N ARG A 213 41.56 -20.14 -1.08
CA ARG A 213 40.28 -20.88 -0.96
C ARG A 213 39.94 -21.10 0.51
N PHE A 214 38.67 -20.96 0.84
CA PHE A 214 38.14 -21.32 2.15
C PHE A 214 37.18 -22.51 2.02
N ASP A 215 37.41 -23.54 2.83
CA ASP A 215 36.47 -24.66 3.01
C ASP A 215 35.41 -24.34 4.08
N THR A 216 35.63 -23.24 4.83
CA THR A 216 34.76 -22.79 5.93
C THR A 216 34.74 -21.27 5.99
N LEU A 217 33.56 -20.67 6.13
CA LEU A 217 33.38 -19.22 6.27
C LEU A 217 33.01 -18.86 7.70
N THR A 218 33.81 -18.01 8.37
CA THR A 218 33.50 -17.54 9.72
C THR A 218 32.73 -16.22 9.70
N LEU A 219 31.50 -16.22 10.21
CA LEU A 219 30.61 -15.06 10.22
C LEU A 219 30.22 -14.71 11.67
N PRO A 220 30.60 -13.54 12.22
CA PRO A 220 30.24 -13.18 13.60
C PRO A 220 28.73 -12.95 13.77
N ARG A 221 28.21 -13.21 14.97
CA ARG A 221 26.80 -12.96 15.31
C ARG A 221 26.43 -11.49 15.32
N SER A 222 25.11 -11.23 15.28
CA SER A 222 24.52 -9.93 15.62
C SER A 222 24.96 -8.74 14.74
N ASN A 223 25.42 -9.03 13.52
CA ASN A 223 25.66 -8.03 12.50
C ASN A 223 25.23 -8.61 11.14
N PRO A 224 24.52 -7.84 10.30
CA PRO A 224 24.18 -8.30 8.95
C PRO A 224 25.43 -8.50 8.10
N HIS A 225 25.50 -9.67 7.46
CA HIS A 225 26.52 -10.05 6.50
C HIS A 225 25.93 -10.05 5.10
N ASN A 226 26.60 -9.37 4.18
CA ASN A 226 26.22 -9.45 2.78
C ASN A 226 27.14 -10.44 2.07
N VAL A 227 26.54 -11.43 1.43
CA VAL A 227 27.23 -12.45 0.65
C VAL A 227 26.76 -12.35 -0.79
N LEU A 228 27.70 -12.38 -1.72
CA LEU A 228 27.42 -12.36 -3.15
C LEU A 228 27.36 -13.80 -3.65
N PHE A 229 26.29 -14.20 -4.31
CA PHE A 229 26.20 -15.48 -5.00
C PHE A 229 26.39 -15.26 -6.49
N ARG A 230 27.39 -15.91 -7.07
CA ARG A 230 27.65 -15.96 -8.51
C ARG A 230 27.40 -17.37 -9.00
N ASN A 231 26.53 -17.49 -10.00
CA ASN A 231 26.33 -18.74 -10.69
C ASN A 231 27.17 -18.79 -11.98
N GLU A 232 28.11 -19.73 -12.07
CA GLU A 232 28.89 -20.01 -13.28
C GLU A 232 28.49 -21.35 -13.93
N SER A 233 27.46 -22.01 -13.40
CA SER A 233 26.92 -23.24 -14.00
C SER A 233 26.07 -22.95 -15.23
N ASP A 234 25.82 -23.99 -16.02
CA ASP A 234 25.00 -23.97 -17.23
C ASP A 234 23.48 -24.05 -16.97
N HIS A 235 23.07 -24.00 -15.69
CA HIS A 235 21.68 -24.12 -15.26
C HIS A 235 21.36 -23.11 -14.17
N HIS A 236 20.08 -22.79 -14.00
CA HIS A 236 19.64 -21.88 -12.93
C HIS A 236 19.93 -22.49 -11.56
N ALA A 237 20.52 -21.70 -10.67
CA ALA A 237 20.83 -22.12 -9.31
C ALA A 237 20.45 -21.01 -8.33
N ARG A 238 20.11 -21.39 -7.10
CA ARG A 238 19.92 -20.45 -5.99
C ARG A 238 20.76 -20.87 -4.80
N LEU A 239 21.17 -19.89 -4.01
CA LEU A 239 21.88 -20.10 -2.76
C LEU A 239 20.87 -20.16 -1.62
N VAL A 240 20.99 -21.16 -0.76
CA VAL A 240 20.13 -21.36 0.41
C VAL A 240 20.99 -21.46 1.67
N ILE A 241 20.50 -20.91 2.77
CA ILE A 241 21.04 -21.15 4.11
C ILE A 241 19.90 -21.40 5.09
N GLU A 242 20.05 -22.42 5.93
CA GLU A 242 19.17 -22.67 7.06
C GLU A 242 19.64 -21.83 8.25
N LEU A 243 18.73 -21.07 8.86
CA LEU A 243 19.06 -20.14 9.95
C LEU A 243 18.75 -20.68 11.34
N HIS A 244 17.95 -21.76 11.41
CA HIS A 244 17.52 -22.41 12.65
C HIS A 244 17.17 -21.35 13.71
N PRO A 245 16.07 -20.61 13.55
CA PRO A 245 15.67 -19.54 14.44
C PRO A 245 15.34 -20.08 15.83
N ASP A 246 15.31 -19.19 16.82
CA ASP A 246 14.79 -19.53 18.15
C ASP A 246 13.25 -19.56 18.08
N GLU A 247 12.65 -20.70 18.45
CA GLU A 247 11.18 -20.90 18.39
C GLU A 247 10.43 -19.94 19.33
N ASP A 248 11.12 -19.43 20.36
CA ASP A 248 10.57 -18.52 21.35
C ASP A 248 10.80 -17.03 21.02
N ALA A 249 11.46 -16.70 19.89
CA ALA A 249 11.72 -15.31 19.50
C ALA A 249 10.49 -14.63 18.87
N GLU A 250 10.20 -13.39 19.28
CA GLU A 250 9.18 -12.56 18.65
C GLU A 250 9.78 -11.26 18.06
N PRO A 251 9.65 -11.01 16.75
CA PRO A 251 8.99 -11.86 15.74
C PRO A 251 9.78 -13.13 15.42
N ALA A 252 9.08 -14.17 14.97
CA ALA A 252 9.70 -15.41 14.51
C ALA A 252 10.60 -15.12 13.30
N ALA A 253 11.88 -15.45 13.41
CA ALA A 253 12.81 -15.38 12.29
C ALA A 253 12.55 -16.56 11.30
N PRO A 254 12.85 -16.40 10.01
CA PRO A 254 12.61 -17.45 9.03
C PRO A 254 13.53 -18.66 9.25
N GLU A 255 13.01 -19.87 9.03
CA GLU A 255 13.79 -21.13 9.19
C GLU A 255 14.96 -21.22 8.21
N ARG A 256 14.77 -20.65 7.03
CA ARG A 256 15.73 -20.59 5.93
C ARG A 256 15.59 -19.27 5.21
N ILE A 257 16.62 -18.89 4.46
CA ILE A 257 16.55 -17.81 3.47
C ILE A 257 17.29 -18.22 2.21
N CYS A 258 16.86 -17.68 1.07
CA CYS A 258 17.48 -17.98 -0.20
C CYS A 258 17.54 -16.76 -1.13
N THR A 259 18.41 -16.84 -2.13
CA THR A 259 18.39 -15.93 -3.28
C THR A 259 17.25 -16.34 -4.23
N ALA A 260 16.87 -15.45 -5.14
CA ALA A 260 16.15 -15.89 -6.34
C ALA A 260 17.08 -16.77 -7.19
N LEU A 261 16.49 -17.50 -8.16
CA LEU A 261 17.22 -18.24 -9.17
C LEU A 261 18.11 -17.28 -9.98
N VAL A 262 19.35 -17.71 -10.17
CA VAL A 262 20.40 -16.98 -10.85
C VAL A 262 20.77 -17.73 -12.11
N ASP A 263 20.73 -17.05 -13.26
CA ASP A 263 21.14 -17.64 -14.54
C ASP A 263 22.66 -17.76 -14.63
N GLU A 264 23.14 -18.42 -15.68
CA GLU A 264 24.57 -18.49 -16.00
C GLU A 264 25.21 -17.09 -16.06
N GLY A 265 26.26 -16.88 -15.28
CA GLY A 265 26.98 -15.62 -15.14
C GLY A 265 26.27 -14.56 -14.29
N GLY A 266 25.05 -14.84 -13.83
CA GLY A 266 24.26 -13.96 -12.99
C GLY A 266 24.81 -13.84 -11.57
N VAL A 267 24.41 -12.77 -10.89
CA VAL A 267 24.87 -12.45 -9.54
C VAL A 267 23.72 -11.94 -8.68
N GLN A 268 23.59 -12.46 -7.45
CA GLN A 268 22.64 -11.97 -6.45
C GLN A 268 23.29 -11.70 -5.09
N LEU A 269 22.69 -10.80 -4.32
CA LEU A 269 23.12 -10.45 -2.97
C LEU A 269 22.19 -11.12 -1.96
N LEU A 270 22.77 -11.84 -1.01
CA LEU A 270 22.05 -12.39 0.15
C LEU A 270 22.52 -11.66 1.41
N THR A 271 21.58 -11.08 2.15
CA THR A 271 21.85 -10.46 3.46
C THR A 271 21.40 -11.42 4.55
N ILE A 272 22.29 -11.70 5.51
CA ILE A 272 22.09 -12.75 6.50
C ILE A 272 22.49 -12.21 7.87
N GLU A 273 21.69 -12.50 8.88
CA GLU A 273 22.03 -12.25 10.28
C GLU A 273 21.84 -13.54 11.08
N PHE A 274 22.80 -13.85 11.94
CA PHE A 274 22.76 -15.04 12.79
C PHE A 274 22.46 -14.68 14.23
N ASP A 275 21.37 -15.25 14.74
CA ASP A 275 20.91 -15.03 16.11
C ASP A 275 21.57 -15.98 17.10
N ARG A 276 22.07 -17.13 16.65
CA ARG A 276 22.65 -18.19 17.50
C ARG A 276 24.05 -18.60 17.02
N PRO A 277 24.93 -19.08 17.91
CA PRO A 277 26.25 -19.56 17.51
C PRO A 277 26.14 -20.98 16.95
N SER A 278 27.09 -21.41 16.09
CA SER A 278 27.07 -22.75 15.50
C SER A 278 27.04 -23.86 16.55
N ILE A 279 27.62 -23.63 17.73
CA ILE A 279 27.61 -24.61 18.84
C ILE A 279 26.22 -24.88 19.43
N ALA A 280 25.26 -23.98 19.22
CA ALA A 280 23.89 -24.12 19.70
C ALA A 280 22.99 -24.85 18.69
N VAL A 281 23.50 -25.09 17.47
CA VAL A 281 22.77 -25.69 16.35
C VAL A 281 23.35 -27.07 16.08
N GLN A 282 22.53 -28.13 16.16
CA GLN A 282 23.03 -29.52 16.08
C GLN A 282 23.72 -29.85 14.75
N SER A 283 23.27 -29.28 13.63
CA SER A 283 23.83 -29.48 12.30
C SER A 283 24.83 -28.41 11.86
N GLY A 284 25.04 -27.37 12.69
CA GLY A 284 25.75 -26.16 12.28
C GLY A 284 25.02 -25.38 11.16
N TYR A 285 25.70 -24.36 10.65
CA TYR A 285 25.23 -23.55 9.53
C TYR A 285 25.97 -23.96 8.26
N GLN A 286 25.25 -24.05 7.15
CA GLN A 286 25.85 -24.32 5.85
C GLN A 286 25.09 -23.61 4.73
N PHE A 287 25.84 -23.09 3.77
CA PHE A 287 25.30 -22.72 2.47
C PHE A 287 25.13 -23.96 1.62
N THR A 288 24.00 -24.07 0.92
CA THR A 288 23.72 -25.14 -0.03
C THR A 288 23.18 -24.59 -1.34
N VAL A 289 23.38 -25.35 -2.40
CA VAL A 289 22.75 -25.11 -3.70
C VAL A 289 21.81 -26.28 -4.00
N PRO A 290 20.48 -26.08 -3.92
CA PRO A 290 19.49 -27.12 -4.20
C PRO A 290 19.72 -27.74 -5.58
N GLY A 291 19.56 -29.07 -5.67
CA GLY A 291 19.83 -29.82 -6.90
C GLY A 291 21.30 -30.20 -7.10
N SER A 292 22.19 -29.90 -6.14
CA SER A 292 23.59 -30.32 -6.14
C SER A 292 24.05 -30.79 -4.76
N ASP A 293 25.20 -31.47 -4.70
CA ASP A 293 25.88 -31.82 -3.44
C ASP A 293 26.79 -30.69 -2.92
N ALA A 294 26.76 -29.52 -3.57
CA ALA A 294 27.62 -28.41 -3.22
C ALA A 294 27.16 -27.77 -1.91
N SER A 295 28.08 -27.73 -0.94
CA SER A 295 27.87 -27.10 0.36
C SER A 295 29.12 -26.37 0.82
N LEU A 296 28.93 -25.34 1.63
CA LEU A 296 30.00 -24.59 2.29
C LEU A 296 29.64 -24.39 3.77
N GLU A 297 30.51 -24.86 4.66
CA GLU A 297 30.30 -24.74 6.10
C GLU A 297 30.45 -23.29 6.57
N VAL A 298 29.54 -22.86 7.45
CA VAL A 298 29.56 -21.54 8.08
C VAL A 298 29.75 -21.69 9.59
N VAL A 299 30.80 -21.07 10.10
CA VAL A 299 31.10 -21.05 11.53
C VAL A 299 30.71 -19.70 12.11
N VAL A 300 29.76 -19.75 13.02
CA VAL A 300 29.27 -18.60 13.77
C VAL A 300 29.77 -18.73 15.22
N PRO A 301 30.72 -17.88 15.64
CA PRO A 301 31.31 -17.94 16.98
C PRO A 301 30.33 -17.58 18.10
#